data_AF-A0A4Q8QPF0-F1
#
_entry.id   AF-A0A4Q8QPF0-F1
#
_cell.length_a   1.000
_cell.length_b   1.000
_cell.length_c   1.000
_cell.angle_alpha   90.00
_cell.angle_beta   90.00
_cell.angle_gamma   90.00
#
_symmetry.space_group_name_H-M   'P 1'
#
loop_
_entity.id
_entity.type
_entity.pdbx_description
1 polymer ?
#
loop_
_entity_poly.entity_id
_entity_poly.type
_entity_poly.pdbx_seq_one_letter_code
_entity_poly.pdbx_strand_id
1 'polypeptide(L)'
;MKPGARVCEVARRYGVKAQQLTTWRRLARTGRLALVTDEAADFVSIELSDPAASGKTEGLVEITIGKVSVRLDADVSAVRIAEIVAAIERGA
;
A
#
# COMPACT_ATOMS: atom_id res chain seq x y z
N MET A 1 -6.26 -25.72 16.42
CA MET A 1 -5.46 -26.50 17.40
C MET A 1 -6.43 -27.08 18.42
N LYS A 2 -6.45 -28.41 18.61
CA LYS A 2 -7.37 -29.01 19.58
C LYS A 2 -7.00 -28.52 20.99
N PRO A 3 -7.96 -28.07 21.82
CA PRO A 3 -7.72 -27.76 23.22
C PRO A 3 -7.00 -28.94 23.90
N GLY A 4 -5.94 -28.65 24.67
CA GLY A 4 -5.17 -29.66 25.40
C GLY A 4 -3.95 -30.26 24.68
N ALA A 5 -3.70 -29.96 23.40
CA ALA A 5 -2.51 -30.46 22.70
C ALA A 5 -1.21 -29.80 23.22
N ARG A 6 -0.20 -30.61 23.58
CA ARG A 6 1.12 -30.11 24.01
C ARG A 6 1.99 -29.80 22.79
N VAL A 7 2.70 -28.67 22.83
CA VAL A 7 3.58 -28.21 21.74
C VAL A 7 4.63 -29.26 21.36
N CYS A 8 5.22 -29.94 22.34
CA CYS A 8 6.23 -30.98 22.08
C CYS A 8 5.66 -32.21 21.36
N GLU A 9 4.40 -32.57 21.62
CA GLU A 9 3.74 -33.68 20.94
C GLU A 9 3.44 -33.35 19.48
N VAL A 10 3.00 -32.11 19.22
CA VAL A 10 2.78 -31.60 17.86
C VAL A 10 4.12 -31.54 17.11
N ALA A 11 5.17 -31.01 17.75
CA ALA A 11 6.52 -30.93 17.19
C ALA A 11 7.02 -32.31 16.72
N ARG A 12 6.93 -33.31 17.61
CA ARG A 12 7.34 -34.68 17.31
C ARG A 12 6.51 -35.32 16.21
N ARG A 13 5.19 -35.10 16.17
CA ARG A 13 4.31 -35.65 15.14
C ARG A 13 4.69 -35.17 13.73
N TYR A 14 5.08 -33.91 13.60
CA TYR A 14 5.39 -33.30 12.30
C TYR A 14 6.89 -33.17 12.05
N GLY A 15 7.75 -33.75 12.89
CA GLY A 15 9.21 -33.70 12.71
C GLY A 15 9.80 -32.29 12.80
N VAL A 16 9.12 -31.35 13.46
CA VAL A 16 9.57 -29.95 13.61
C VAL A 16 10.04 -29.68 15.02
N LYS A 17 10.90 -28.67 15.21
CA LYS A 17 11.35 -28.28 16.56
C LYS A 17 10.24 -27.54 17.31
N ALA A 18 10.08 -27.81 18.61
CA ALA A 18 9.09 -27.14 19.45
C ALA A 18 9.24 -25.60 19.47
N GLN A 19 10.49 -25.11 19.38
CA GLN A 19 10.78 -23.68 19.26
C GLN A 19 10.21 -23.09 17.95
N GLN A 20 10.29 -23.81 16.83
CA GLN A 20 9.75 -23.35 15.55
C GLN A 20 8.23 -23.19 15.64
N LEU A 21 7.52 -24.15 16.23
CA LEU A 21 6.07 -24.04 16.47
C LEU A 21 5.72 -22.82 17.34
N THR A 22 6.53 -22.52 18.34
CA THR A 22 6.33 -21.35 19.20
C THR A 22 6.49 -20.06 18.42
N THR A 23 7.53 -19.97 17.58
CA THR A 23 7.78 -18.83 16.68
C THR A 23 6.66 -18.66 15.67
N TRP A 24 6.25 -19.72 14.98
CA TRP A 24 5.15 -19.66 14.01
C TRP A 24 3.82 -19.27 14.65
N ARG A 25 3.53 -19.79 15.85
CA ARG A 25 2.34 -19.38 16.62
C ARG A 25 2.35 -17.90 16.94
N ARG A 26 3.51 -17.33 17.30
CA ARG A 26 3.66 -15.89 17.52
C ARG A 26 3.41 -15.11 16.23
N LEU A 27 4.06 -15.51 15.13
CA LEU A 27 3.93 -14.84 13.83
C LEU A 27 2.49 -14.84 13.31
N ALA A 28 1.82 -15.99 13.42
CA ALA A 28 0.41 -16.15 13.07
C ALA A 28 -0.50 -15.20 13.86
N ARG A 29 -0.31 -15.12 15.18
CA ARG A 29 -1.08 -14.18 16.03
C ARG A 29 -0.84 -12.71 15.70
N THR A 30 0.34 -12.37 15.19
CA THR A 30 0.69 -11.01 14.75
C THR A 30 0.32 -10.72 13.30
N GLY A 31 -0.36 -11.65 12.60
CA GLY A 31 -0.71 -11.48 11.18
C GLY A 31 0.49 -11.51 10.22
N ARG A 32 1.66 -11.97 10.69
CA ARG A 32 2.91 -12.02 9.91
C ARG A 32 3.18 -13.38 9.27
N LEU A 33 2.26 -14.32 9.45
CA LEU A 33 2.30 -15.63 8.83
C LEU A 33 0.91 -15.92 8.29
N ALA A 34 0.80 -16.07 6.97
CA ALA A 34 -0.44 -16.47 6.32
C ALA A 34 -0.83 -17.87 6.80
N LEU A 35 -2.06 -18.01 7.31
CA LEU A 35 -2.61 -19.29 7.72
C LEU A 35 -3.49 -19.82 6.61
N VAL A 36 -3.22 -21.03 6.16
CA VAL A 36 -4.16 -21.79 5.33
C VAL A 36 -5.17 -22.43 6.29
N THR A 37 -6.43 -22.04 6.16
CA THR A 37 -7.57 -22.58 6.93
C THR A 37 -8.56 -23.22 5.95
N ASP A 38 -9.26 -24.27 6.39
CA ASP A 38 -10.34 -24.92 5.61
C ASP A 38 -11.57 -24.01 5.46
N GLU A 39 -11.78 -23.12 6.43
CA GLU A 39 -12.73 -22.02 6.31
C GLU A 39 -12.16 -21.00 5.32
N ALA A 40 -12.89 -20.65 4.27
CA ALA A 40 -12.50 -19.55 3.40
C ALA A 40 -12.26 -18.32 4.28
N ALA A 41 -11.07 -17.72 4.19
CA ALA A 41 -10.84 -16.47 4.90
C ALA A 41 -11.89 -15.46 4.40
N ASP A 42 -12.57 -14.77 5.32
CA ASP A 42 -13.47 -13.67 5.00
C ASP A 42 -12.63 -12.52 4.44
N PHE A 43 -12.35 -12.61 3.13
CA PHE A 43 -11.77 -11.51 2.39
C PHE A 43 -12.88 -10.47 2.22
N VAL A 44 -12.73 -9.35 2.91
CA VAL A 44 -13.52 -8.16 2.58
C VAL A 44 -13.13 -7.75 1.17
N SER A 45 -14.13 -7.62 0.29
CA SER A 45 -13.91 -7.10 -1.06
C SER A 45 -13.34 -5.70 -0.94
N ILE A 46 -12.10 -5.50 -1.40
CA ILE A 46 -11.53 -4.17 -1.50
C ILE A 46 -12.24 -3.51 -2.68
N GLU A 47 -13.19 -2.63 -2.39
CA GLU A 47 -13.65 -1.67 -3.38
C GLU A 47 -12.47 -0.74 -3.68
N LEU A 48 -11.77 -1.01 -4.78
CA LEU A 48 -11.05 0.07 -5.45
C LEU A 48 -12.11 1.08 -5.86
N SER A 49 -12.21 2.18 -5.11
CA SER A 49 -12.78 3.40 -5.66
C SER A 49 -11.94 3.72 -6.88
N ASP A 50 -12.50 3.45 -8.06
CA ASP A 50 -11.85 3.68 -9.32
C ASP A 50 -11.42 5.16 -9.32
N PRO A 51 -10.11 5.48 -9.36
CA PRO A 51 -9.69 6.87 -9.46
C PRO A 51 -10.23 7.52 -10.73
N ALA A 52 -10.87 6.78 -11.65
CA ALA A 52 -11.60 7.32 -12.79
C ALA A 52 -12.81 8.20 -12.43
N ALA A 53 -13.30 8.20 -11.18
CA ALA A 53 -14.25 9.22 -10.70
C ALA A 53 -13.57 10.46 -10.11
N SER A 54 -12.24 10.51 -10.02
CA SER A 54 -11.50 11.76 -10.14
C SER A 54 -11.31 11.96 -11.63
N GLY A 55 -12.09 12.89 -12.20
CA GLY A 55 -12.09 13.18 -13.64
C GLY A 55 -10.67 13.10 -14.20
N LYS A 56 -10.52 12.23 -15.22
CA LYS A 56 -9.35 12.20 -16.10
C LYS A 56 -8.82 13.62 -16.23
N THR A 57 -7.69 13.91 -15.60
CA THR A 57 -6.91 15.10 -15.94
C THR A 57 -6.10 14.73 -17.18
N GLU A 58 -6.82 14.29 -18.21
CA GLU A 58 -6.33 14.23 -19.58
C GLU A 58 -6.12 15.69 -19.97
N GLY A 59 -4.91 16.15 -19.69
CA GLY A 59 -4.49 17.50 -19.94
C GLY A 59 -4.15 18.30 -18.69
N LEU A 60 -3.49 17.74 -17.67
CA LEU A 60 -2.83 18.57 -16.66
C LEU A 60 -1.32 18.44 -16.77
N VAL A 61 -0.65 19.58 -16.95
CA VAL A 61 0.81 19.68 -16.84
C VAL A 61 1.13 20.13 -15.42
N GLU A 62 1.85 19.30 -14.68
CA GLU A 62 2.37 19.63 -13.36
C GLU A 62 3.87 19.91 -13.46
N ILE A 63 4.27 21.09 -12.98
CA ILE A 63 5.67 21.54 -12.96
C ILE A 63 6.08 21.76 -11.51
N THR A 64 7.16 21.12 -11.10
CA THR A 64 7.72 21.26 -9.75
C THR A 64 9.10 21.89 -9.81
N ILE A 65 9.30 23.02 -9.13
CA ILE A 65 10.59 23.69 -8.96
C ILE A 65 10.84 23.86 -7.46
N GLY A 66 11.74 23.05 -6.90
CA GLY A 66 12.05 23.10 -5.46
C GLY A 66 10.84 22.82 -4.57
N LYS A 67 10.34 23.86 -3.88
CA LYS A 67 9.14 23.79 -3.02
C LYS A 67 7.84 24.27 -3.69
N VAL A 68 7.92 24.75 -4.93
CA VAL A 68 6.78 25.31 -5.66
C VAL A 68 6.25 24.26 -6.63
N SER A 69 4.94 24.03 -6.60
CA SER A 69 4.22 23.20 -7.57
C SER A 69 3.21 24.04 -8.32
N VAL A 70 3.19 23.91 -9.64
CA VAL A 70 2.26 24.62 -10.53
C VAL A 70 1.50 23.59 -11.35
N ARG A 71 0.16 23.64 -11.27
CA ARG A 71 -0.77 22.75 -11.97
C ARG A 71 -1.53 23.55 -13.02
N LEU A 72 -1.39 23.15 -14.27
CA LEU A 72 -1.89 23.89 -15.44
C LEU A 72 -2.62 22.93 -16.37
N ASP A 73 -3.61 23.43 -17.10
CA ASP A 73 -4.25 22.67 -18.17
C ASP A 73 -3.27 22.44 -19.34
N ALA A 74 -3.42 21.37 -20.12
CA ALA A 74 -2.54 21.01 -21.23
C ALA A 74 -2.73 21.89 -22.45
N ASP A 75 -3.82 22.64 -22.48
CA ASP A 75 -4.07 23.66 -23.51
C ASP A 75 -3.26 24.95 -23.25
N VAL A 76 -2.50 25.03 -22.15
CA VAL A 76 -1.68 26.20 -21.81
C VAL A 76 -0.41 26.24 -22.68
N SER A 77 -0.22 27.35 -23.39
CA SER A 77 0.96 27.57 -24.23
C SER A 77 2.25 27.65 -23.42
N ALA A 78 3.36 27.11 -23.95
CA ALA A 78 4.67 27.14 -23.30
C ALA A 78 5.15 28.56 -22.94
N VAL A 79 4.76 29.57 -23.73
CA VAL A 79 5.05 30.99 -23.44
C VAL A 79 4.38 31.42 -22.14
N ARG A 80 3.10 31.07 -21.95
CA ARG A 80 2.36 31.41 -20.73
C ARG A 80 2.93 30.72 -19.49
N ILE A 81 3.42 29.49 -19.64
CA ILE A 81 4.11 28.76 -18.57
C ILE A 81 5.39 29.50 -18.16
N ALA A 82 6.21 29.91 -19.13
CA ALA A 82 7.44 30.65 -18.87
C ALA A 82 7.18 32.00 -18.18
N GLU A 83 6.12 32.72 -18.58
CA GLU A 83 5.70 33.97 -17.91
C GLU A 83 5.35 33.75 -16.43
N ILE A 84 4.60 32.68 -16.11
CA ILE A 84 4.18 32.37 -14.75
C ILE A 84 5.40 32.03 -13.89
N VAL A 85 6.32 31.20 -14.39
CA VAL A 85 7.56 30.85 -13.68
C VAL A 85 8.40 32.11 -13.43
N ALA A 86 8.61 32.96 -14.46
CA ALA A 86 9.37 34.20 -14.33
C ALA A 86 8.68 35.25 -13.43
N ALA A 87 7.37 35.20 -13.27
CA ALA A 87 6.65 36.05 -12.32
C ALA A 87 6.85 35.57 -10.87
N ILE A 88 6.83 34.25 -10.65
CA ILE A 88 7.09 33.64 -9.34
C ILE A 88 8.52 33.93 -8.88
N GLU A 89 9.51 33.81 -9.77
CA GLU A 89 10.92 34.10 -9.44
C GLU A 89 11.19 35.59 -9.14
N ARG A 90 10.42 36.51 -9.72
CA ARG A 90 10.56 37.97 -9.46
C ARG A 90 9.85 38.43 -8.20
N GLY A 91 8.89 37.65 -7.69
CA GLY A 91 8.11 37.97 -6.48
C GLY A 91 8.61 37.28 -5.21
N ALA A 92 9.61 36.39 -5.32
CA ALA A 92 10.31 35.74 -4.22
C ALA A 92 11.57 36.52 -3.83
#